data_AF-A0A552RF87-F1
#
_entry.id   AF-A0A552RF87-F1
#
_cell.length_a   1.000
_cell.length_b   1.000
_cell.length_c   1.000
_cell.angle_alpha   90.00
_cell.angle_beta   90.00
_cell.angle_gamma   90.00
#
_symmetry.space_group_name_H-M   'P 1'
#
loop_
_entity.id
_entity.type
_entity.pdbx_description
1 polymer ?
#
loop_
_entity_poly.entity_id
_entity_poly.type
_entity_poly.pdbx_seq_one_letter_code
_entity_poly.pdbx_strand_id
1 'polypeptide(L)'
;MAADAPKDSPRTYRPEELLSPPKLLSRFTERATDLLAALPEEGRPTQAALTAALRQAVLEAFRSREEYLARMVEVDLLAGAPHQSAGSLRKGIRAALLDQGVRCVDAPEGEHELFVVVEGEGEAFEVLRPAYVDQATGKLVLSGQLRRLPGPGGGADSDAADEATDGEGM
;
A
#
# COMPACT_ATOMS: atom_id res chain seq x y z
N MET A 1 44.77 1.07 -18.16
CA MET A 1 43.42 1.45 -18.60
C MET A 1 42.45 0.37 -18.15
N ALA A 2 41.80 0.56 -17.00
CA ALA A 2 40.73 -0.31 -16.54
C ALA A 2 39.43 0.15 -17.21
N ALA A 3 38.75 -0.76 -17.89
CA ALA A 3 37.47 -0.49 -18.52
C ALA A 3 36.40 -0.35 -17.42
N ASP A 4 35.71 0.80 -17.45
CA ASP A 4 34.57 1.14 -16.61
C ASP A 4 33.39 0.23 -16.98
N ALA A 5 32.91 -0.58 -16.03
CA ALA A 5 31.77 -1.47 -16.24
C ALA A 5 30.45 -0.68 -16.08
N PRO A 6 29.42 -0.95 -16.91
CA PRO A 6 28.17 -0.19 -16.90
C PRO A 6 27.41 -0.36 -15.57
N LYS A 7 26.99 0.77 -14.99
CA LYS A 7 26.32 0.88 -13.67
C LYS A 7 24.91 0.24 -13.57
N ASP A 8 24.38 -0.33 -14.65
CA ASP A 8 23.02 -0.88 -14.73
C ASP A 8 23.01 -2.40 -14.99
N SER A 9 23.78 -3.15 -14.20
CA SER A 9 23.51 -4.59 -14.10
C SER A 9 22.29 -4.80 -13.19
N PRO A 10 21.26 -5.57 -13.59
CA PRO A 10 20.16 -5.89 -12.70
C PRO A 10 20.77 -6.54 -11.47
N ARG A 11 20.51 -5.97 -10.28
CA ARG A 11 20.99 -6.53 -9.01
C ARG A 11 20.51 -7.98 -8.92
N THR A 12 21.40 -8.93 -9.22
CA THR A 12 21.15 -10.34 -8.99
C THR A 12 21.16 -10.53 -7.47
N TYR A 13 19.96 -10.63 -6.92
CA TYR A 13 19.72 -10.80 -5.50
C TYR A 13 20.48 -12.00 -4.94
N ARG A 14 21.13 -11.84 -3.79
CA ARG A 14 21.75 -12.93 -3.04
C ARG A 14 20.79 -13.42 -1.95
N PRO A 15 20.30 -14.67 -2.02
CA PRO A 15 19.33 -15.21 -1.06
C PRO A 15 19.77 -15.11 0.41
N GLU A 16 21.08 -15.12 0.67
CA GLU A 16 21.68 -14.98 2.01
C GLU A 16 21.43 -13.62 2.69
N GLU A 17 21.09 -12.56 1.94
CA GLU A 17 20.86 -11.20 2.46
C GLU A 17 19.40 -10.96 2.90
N LEU A 18 18.47 -11.81 2.43
CA LEU A 18 17.11 -11.84 2.96
C LEU A 18 17.16 -12.46 4.35
N LEU A 19 16.83 -11.66 5.36
CA LEU A 19 16.45 -12.07 6.72
C LEU A 19 16.80 -13.53 7.02
N SER A 20 18.07 -13.81 7.36
CA SER A 20 18.54 -15.19 7.33
C SER A 20 17.57 -16.06 8.15
N PRO A 21 16.98 -17.11 7.55
CA PRO A 21 15.99 -17.94 8.24
C PRO A 21 16.44 -18.38 9.64
N PRO A 22 17.73 -18.70 9.88
CA PRO A 22 18.22 -18.98 11.22
C PRO A 22 18.09 -17.82 12.21
N LYS A 23 18.33 -16.56 11.79
CA LYS A 23 18.23 -15.37 12.65
C LYS A 23 16.77 -15.01 12.95
N LEU A 24 15.87 -15.18 11.98
CA LEU A 24 14.43 -14.99 12.21
C LEU A 24 13.89 -16.05 13.17
N LEU A 25 14.27 -17.32 12.97
CA LEU A 25 13.91 -18.41 13.87
C LEU A 25 14.45 -18.17 15.28
N SER A 26 15.72 -17.75 15.44
CA SER A 26 16.30 -17.51 16.78
C SER A 26 15.51 -16.44 17.55
N ARG A 27 15.26 -15.28 16.94
CA ARG A 27 14.51 -14.18 17.57
C ARG A 27 13.09 -14.60 17.93
N PHE A 28 12.45 -15.36 17.05
CA PHE A 28 11.12 -15.87 17.30
C PHE A 28 11.10 -16.90 18.44
N THR A 29 12.05 -17.84 18.47
CA THR A 29 12.15 -18.83 19.55
C THR A 29 12.49 -18.19 20.90
N GLU A 30 13.35 -17.19 20.93
CA GLU A 30 13.64 -16.39 22.13
C GLU A 30 12.36 -15.73 22.64
N ARG A 31 11.64 -15.01 21.78
CA ARG A 31 10.41 -14.32 22.17
C ARG A 31 9.29 -15.27 22.58
N ALA A 32 9.15 -16.40 21.90
CA ALA A 32 8.17 -17.42 22.25
C ALA A 32 8.48 -18.04 23.62
N THR A 33 9.76 -18.27 23.93
CA THR A 33 10.20 -18.79 25.23
C THR A 33 9.87 -17.81 26.35
N ASP A 34 10.12 -16.52 26.15
CA ASP A 34 9.76 -15.47 27.13
C ASP A 34 8.25 -15.43 27.39
N LEU A 35 7.44 -15.50 26.34
CA LEU A 35 5.98 -15.48 26.44
C LEU A 35 5.43 -16.74 27.14
N LEU A 36 6.03 -17.90 26.89
CA LEU A 36 5.67 -19.15 27.56
C LEU A 36 6.06 -19.16 29.04
N ALA A 37 7.21 -18.57 29.38
CA ALA A 37 7.65 -18.44 30.76
C ALA A 37 6.71 -17.53 31.59
N ALA A 38 6.10 -16.54 30.95
CA ALA A 38 5.11 -15.64 31.56
C ALA A 38 3.73 -16.29 31.79
N LEU A 39 3.46 -17.48 31.23
CA LEU A 39 2.20 -18.20 31.46
C LEU A 39 2.22 -19.00 32.77
N PRO A 40 1.08 -19.09 33.49
CA PRO A 40 0.90 -20.01 34.60
C PRO A 40 1.13 -21.47 34.17
N GLU A 41 1.65 -22.31 35.06
CA GLU A 41 2.02 -23.70 34.74
C GLU A 41 0.84 -24.51 34.19
N GLU A 42 -0.37 -24.30 34.70
CA GLU A 42 -1.58 -25.02 34.28
C GLU A 42 -2.01 -24.69 32.84
N GLY A 43 -1.56 -23.55 32.29
CA GLY A 43 -1.85 -23.10 30.93
C GLY A 43 -0.73 -23.32 29.92
N ARG A 44 0.41 -23.90 30.34
CA ARG A 44 1.56 -24.06 29.44
C ARG A 44 1.31 -25.21 28.44
N PRO A 45 1.45 -24.95 27.12
CA PRO A 45 1.37 -26.01 26.13
C PRO A 45 2.52 -26.99 26.31
N THR A 46 2.26 -28.27 26.02
CA THR A 46 3.30 -29.30 26.06
C THR A 46 4.38 -29.02 25.01
N GLN A 47 5.60 -29.48 25.26
CA GLN A 47 6.72 -29.30 24.31
C GLN A 47 6.41 -29.91 22.93
N ALA A 48 5.64 -31.01 22.89
CA ALA A 48 5.16 -31.62 21.66
C ALA A 48 4.16 -30.71 20.91
N ALA A 49 3.19 -30.13 21.61
CA ALA A 49 2.22 -29.19 21.02
C ALA A 49 2.90 -27.92 20.49
N LEU A 50 3.88 -27.40 21.24
CA LEU A 50 4.69 -26.27 20.81
C LEU A 50 5.48 -26.60 19.53
N THR A 51 6.17 -27.73 19.51
CA THR A 51 6.96 -28.15 18.34
C THR A 51 6.08 -28.36 17.11
N ALA A 52 4.87 -28.92 17.28
CA ALA A 52 3.91 -29.08 16.20
C ALA A 52 3.41 -27.72 15.66
N ALA A 53 3.03 -26.79 16.54
CA ALA A 53 2.60 -25.45 16.15
C ALA A 53 3.72 -24.67 15.43
N LEU A 54 4.97 -24.77 15.90
CA LEU A 54 6.13 -24.15 15.26
C LEU A 54 6.36 -24.69 13.85
N ARG A 55 6.34 -26.01 13.67
CA ARG A 55 6.48 -26.63 12.34
C ARG A 55 5.37 -26.16 11.39
N GLN A 56 4.14 -26.14 11.89
CA GLN A 56 2.98 -25.71 11.11
C GLN A 56 3.12 -24.24 10.68
N ALA A 57 3.45 -23.34 11.60
CA ALA A 57 3.65 -21.92 11.31
C ALA A 57 4.79 -21.68 10.30
N VAL A 58 5.88 -22.44 10.39
CA VAL A 58 6.99 -22.35 9.42
C VAL A 58 6.52 -22.81 8.03
N LEU A 59 5.84 -23.96 7.93
CA LEU A 59 5.31 -24.45 6.65
C LEU A 59 4.30 -23.48 6.04
N GLU A 60 3.43 -22.89 6.85
CA GLU A 60 2.51 -21.84 6.42
C GLU A 60 3.25 -20.60 5.92
N ALA A 61 4.27 -20.14 6.64
CA ALA A 61 5.08 -19.00 6.20
C ALA A 61 5.79 -19.26 4.85
N PHE A 62 6.32 -20.47 4.63
CA PHE A 62 6.90 -20.85 3.34
C PHE A 62 5.86 -20.88 2.23
N ARG A 63 4.68 -21.46 2.48
CA ARG A 63 3.56 -21.46 1.52
C ARG A 63 3.11 -20.04 1.17
N SER A 64 2.93 -19.18 2.18
CA SER A 64 2.58 -17.78 1.97
C SER A 64 3.64 -17.02 1.16
N ARG A 65 4.93 -17.34 1.35
CA ARG A 65 6.01 -16.76 0.55
C ARG A 65 5.96 -17.24 -0.90
N GLU A 66 5.76 -18.54 -1.14
CA GLU A 66 5.61 -19.09 -2.49
C GLU A 66 4.41 -18.46 -3.21
N GLU A 67 3.28 -18.34 -2.51
CA GLU A 67 2.11 -17.65 -3.02
C GLU A 67 2.45 -16.20 -3.37
N TYR A 68 3.03 -15.44 -2.45
CA TYR A 68 3.44 -14.05 -2.68
C TYR A 68 4.35 -13.90 -3.91
N LEU A 69 5.36 -14.76 -4.07
CA LEU A 69 6.26 -14.72 -5.21
C LEU A 69 5.53 -15.02 -6.53
N ALA A 70 4.66 -16.03 -6.54
CA ALA A 70 3.84 -16.33 -7.72
C ALA A 70 2.99 -15.11 -8.13
N ARG A 71 2.42 -14.37 -7.16
CA ARG A 71 1.60 -13.18 -7.42
C ARG A 71 2.46 -12.03 -7.96
N MET A 72 3.68 -11.84 -7.44
CA MET A 72 4.62 -10.87 -8.00
C MET A 72 4.94 -11.16 -9.47
N VAL A 73 5.09 -12.43 -9.85
CA VAL A 73 5.31 -12.84 -11.24
C VAL A 73 4.07 -12.59 -12.09
N GLU A 74 2.87 -12.89 -11.59
CA GLU A 74 1.61 -12.59 -12.31
C GLU A 74 1.45 -11.09 -12.60
N VAL A 75 1.81 -10.22 -11.63
CA VAL A 75 1.79 -8.77 -11.81
C VAL A 75 2.79 -8.32 -12.89
N ASP A 76 4.00 -8.88 -12.90
CA ASP A 76 5.01 -8.61 -13.92
C ASP A 76 4.53 -9.03 -15.32
N LEU A 77 3.97 -10.23 -15.45
CA LEU A 77 3.38 -10.73 -16.70
C LEU A 77 2.23 -9.84 -17.19
N LEU A 78 1.36 -9.38 -16.29
CA LEU A 78 0.26 -8.47 -16.61
C LEU A 78 0.78 -7.11 -17.12
N ALA A 79 1.85 -6.59 -16.51
CA ALA A 79 2.48 -5.33 -16.88
C ALA A 79 3.25 -5.43 -18.21
N GLY A 80 3.88 -6.57 -18.48
CA GLY A 80 4.69 -6.81 -19.69
C GLY A 80 3.89 -7.24 -20.93
N ALA A 81 2.58 -7.45 -20.82
CA ALA A 81 1.78 -7.91 -21.94
C ALA A 81 1.72 -6.87 -23.09
N PRO A 82 1.91 -7.30 -24.36
CA PRO A 82 1.98 -6.39 -25.50
C PRO A 82 0.64 -5.68 -25.75
N HIS A 83 0.71 -4.43 -26.22
CA HIS A 83 -0.45 -3.59 -26.55
C HIS A 83 -1.40 -3.26 -25.39
N GLN A 84 -0.95 -3.42 -24.14
CA GLN A 84 -1.71 -2.98 -22.97
C GLN A 84 -1.72 -1.44 -22.86
N SER A 85 -2.91 -0.86 -22.81
CA SER A 85 -3.06 0.53 -22.38
C SER A 85 -2.88 0.65 -20.86
N ALA A 86 -2.46 1.83 -20.39
CA ALA A 86 -2.41 2.10 -18.95
C ALA A 86 -3.78 1.94 -18.25
N GLY A 87 -4.89 2.11 -18.98
CA GLY A 87 -6.24 1.82 -18.49
C GLY A 87 -6.48 0.32 -18.28
N SER A 88 -6.14 -0.49 -19.28
CA SER A 88 -6.28 -1.95 -19.24
C SER A 88 -5.43 -2.57 -18.13
N LEU A 89 -4.19 -2.10 -17.97
CA LEU A 89 -3.29 -2.53 -16.89
C LEU A 89 -3.89 -2.22 -15.51
N ARG A 90 -4.35 -0.98 -15.29
CA ARG A 90 -4.98 -0.59 -14.02
C ARG A 90 -6.23 -1.43 -13.71
N LYS A 91 -7.04 -1.75 -14.72
CA LYS A 91 -8.20 -2.62 -14.55
C LYS A 91 -7.81 -4.05 -14.16
N GLY A 92 -6.79 -4.61 -14.80
CA GLY A 92 -6.26 -5.94 -14.46
C GLY A 92 -5.70 -5.99 -13.04
N ILE A 93 -4.91 -4.98 -12.64
CA ILE A 93 -4.38 -4.88 -11.28
C ILE A 93 -5.52 -4.76 -10.25
N ARG A 94 -6.56 -3.96 -10.53
CA ARG A 94 -7.71 -3.85 -9.63
C ARG A 94 -8.47 -5.17 -9.48
N ALA A 95 -8.61 -5.95 -10.55
CA ALA A 95 -9.22 -7.28 -10.47
C ALA A 95 -8.37 -8.24 -9.62
N ALA A 96 -7.06 -8.28 -9.85
CA ALA A 96 -6.14 -9.10 -9.06
C ALA A 96 -6.14 -8.73 -7.56
N LEU A 97 -6.19 -7.44 -7.23
CA LEU A 97 -6.32 -6.98 -5.84
C LEU A 97 -7.64 -7.45 -5.21
N LEU A 98 -8.75 -7.35 -5.96
CA LEU A 98 -10.05 -7.78 -5.48
C LEU A 98 -10.07 -9.30 -5.19
N ASP A 99 -9.50 -10.10 -6.07
CA ASP A 99 -9.37 -11.57 -5.91
C ASP A 99 -8.54 -11.94 -4.67
N GLN A 100 -7.65 -11.05 -4.24
CA GLN A 100 -6.84 -11.18 -3.02
C GLN A 100 -7.53 -10.61 -1.77
N GLY A 101 -8.80 -10.19 -1.88
CA GLY A 101 -9.53 -9.59 -0.78
C GLY A 101 -9.16 -8.14 -0.50
N VAL A 102 -8.47 -7.44 -1.41
CA VAL A 102 -8.14 -6.02 -1.27
C VAL A 102 -9.09 -5.18 -2.12
N ARG A 103 -9.87 -4.31 -1.45
CA ARG A 103 -10.77 -3.36 -2.11
C ARG A 103 -10.07 -2.03 -2.35
N CYS A 104 -10.18 -1.50 -3.56
CA CYS A 104 -9.73 -0.16 -3.92
C CYS A 104 -10.90 0.83 -3.77
N VAL A 105 -10.69 1.92 -3.04
CA VAL A 105 -11.68 2.99 -2.84
C VAL A 105 -11.15 4.25 -3.52
N ASP A 106 -11.79 4.66 -4.60
CA ASP A 106 -11.36 5.79 -5.45
C ASP A 106 -12.28 7.00 -5.37
N ALA A 107 -13.32 6.92 -4.54
CA ALA A 107 -14.27 7.99 -4.29
C ALA A 107 -14.45 8.10 -2.76
N PRO A 108 -14.25 9.28 -2.15
CA PRO A 108 -14.30 9.42 -0.71
C PRO A 108 -15.75 9.50 -0.16
N GLU A 109 -16.76 9.61 -1.03
CA GLU A 109 -18.16 9.75 -0.64
C GLU A 109 -18.62 8.57 0.23
N GLY A 110 -18.99 8.86 1.48
CA GLY A 110 -19.47 7.87 2.43
C GLY A 110 -18.37 7.04 3.12
N GLU A 111 -17.10 7.25 2.77
CA GLU A 111 -15.93 6.54 3.33
C GLU A 111 -14.74 7.53 3.54
N HIS A 112 -15.03 8.77 3.93
CA HIS A 112 -14.04 9.85 4.07
C HIS A 112 -12.92 9.51 5.07
N GLU A 113 -13.21 8.69 6.08
CA GLU A 113 -12.27 8.22 7.09
C GLU A 113 -11.12 7.37 6.54
N LEU A 114 -11.23 6.85 5.31
CA LEU A 114 -10.17 6.08 4.65
C LEU A 114 -9.10 6.97 4.00
N PHE A 115 -9.32 8.28 3.98
CA PHE A 115 -8.51 9.25 3.25
C PHE A 115 -7.85 10.26 4.17
N VAL A 116 -6.68 10.74 3.76
CA VAL A 116 -5.98 11.86 4.40
C VAL A 116 -5.83 13.02 3.42
N VAL A 117 -6.07 14.24 3.88
CA VAL A 117 -5.81 15.45 3.09
C VAL A 117 -4.33 15.76 3.19
N VAL A 118 -3.65 15.84 2.04
CA VAL A 118 -2.20 16.05 1.99
C VAL A 118 -1.80 17.45 1.51
N GLU A 119 -2.67 18.13 0.77
CA GLU A 119 -2.39 19.48 0.25
C GLU A 119 -3.67 20.25 -0.10
N GLY A 120 -3.51 21.56 -0.34
CA GLY A 120 -4.55 22.45 -0.84
C GLY A 120 -5.40 23.11 0.24
N GLU A 121 -6.17 24.12 -0.19
CA GLU A 121 -7.13 24.86 0.62
C GLU A 121 -8.49 24.91 -0.11
N GLY A 122 -9.57 25.05 0.64
CA GLY A 122 -10.93 25.06 0.11
C GLY A 122 -11.79 23.87 0.56
N GLU A 123 -12.99 23.80 0.02
CA GLU A 123 -14.05 22.89 0.47
C GLU A 123 -14.26 21.68 -0.44
N ALA A 124 -13.82 21.75 -1.70
CA ALA A 124 -13.89 20.63 -2.63
C ALA A 124 -12.70 19.68 -2.43
N PHE A 125 -12.89 18.40 -2.77
CA PHE A 125 -11.84 17.38 -2.69
C PHE A 125 -11.56 16.75 -4.04
N GLU A 126 -10.28 16.52 -4.31
CA GLU A 126 -9.78 15.74 -5.44
C GLU A 126 -8.98 14.54 -4.94
N VAL A 127 -9.28 13.37 -5.45
CA VAL A 127 -8.55 12.14 -5.12
C VAL A 127 -7.24 12.10 -5.90
N LEU A 128 -6.12 12.27 -5.19
CA LEU A 128 -4.78 12.09 -5.74
C LEU A 128 -4.40 10.60 -5.79
N ARG A 129 -4.83 9.84 -4.79
CA ARG A 129 -4.55 8.40 -4.68
C ARG A 129 -5.71 7.68 -4.00
N PRO A 130 -6.11 6.50 -4.50
CA PRO A 130 -7.14 5.69 -3.84
C PRO A 130 -6.67 5.14 -2.49
N ALA A 131 -7.64 4.80 -1.64
CA ALA A 131 -7.41 4.00 -0.45
C ALA A 131 -7.50 2.50 -0.77
N TYR A 132 -6.87 1.66 0.05
CA TYR A 132 -6.94 0.21 -0.06
C TYR A 132 -7.32 -0.41 1.28
N VAL A 133 -8.31 -1.29 1.26
CA VAL A 133 -8.89 -1.91 2.46
C VAL A 133 -8.85 -3.43 2.32
N ASP A 134 -8.43 -4.11 3.38
CA ASP A 134 -8.54 -5.56 3.51
C ASP A 134 -10.01 -5.91 3.80
N GLN A 135 -10.64 -6.66 2.91
CA GLN A 135 -12.05 -7.05 3.02
C GLN A 135 -12.30 -8.08 4.11
N ALA A 136 -11.30 -8.89 4.47
CA ALA A 136 -11.46 -9.89 5.52
C ALA A 136 -11.49 -9.24 6.91
N THR A 137 -10.70 -8.19 7.12
CA THR A 137 -10.57 -7.53 8.43
C THR A 137 -11.24 -6.17 8.52
N GLY A 138 -11.62 -5.57 7.39
CA GLY A 138 -12.10 -4.19 7.29
C GLY A 138 -11.01 -3.15 7.54
N LYS A 139 -9.75 -3.55 7.68
CA LYS A 139 -8.65 -2.65 8.05
C LYS A 139 -8.07 -1.95 6.82
N LEU A 140 -7.67 -0.70 7.03
CA LEU A 140 -6.96 0.09 6.04
C LEU A 140 -5.57 -0.52 5.79
N VAL A 141 -5.32 -0.93 4.55
CA VAL A 141 -4.00 -1.39 4.05
C VAL A 141 -3.16 -0.17 3.66
N LEU A 142 -3.78 0.81 2.99
CA LEU A 142 -3.14 2.06 2.62
C LEU A 142 -4.19 3.18 2.59
N SER A 143 -3.89 4.31 3.22
CA SER A 143 -4.77 5.49 3.19
C SER A 143 -4.79 6.13 1.80
N GLY A 144 -5.99 6.53 1.38
CA GLY A 144 -6.17 7.38 0.22
C GLY A 144 -5.64 8.78 0.48
N GLN A 145 -5.35 9.53 -0.58
CA GLN A 145 -4.85 10.90 -0.49
C GLN A 145 -5.77 11.84 -1.24
N LEU A 146 -6.12 12.93 -0.58
CA LEU A 146 -6.95 13.99 -1.11
C LEU A 146 -6.17 15.29 -1.20
N ARG A 147 -6.45 16.08 -2.22
CA ARG A 147 -6.13 17.51 -2.30
C ARG A 147 -7.41 18.31 -2.10
N ARG A 148 -7.34 19.39 -1.32
CA ARG A 148 -8.41 20.41 -1.27
C ARG A 148 -8.32 21.35 -2.47
N LEU A 149 -9.48 21.67 -3.02
CA LEU A 149 -9.65 22.63 -4.11
C LEU A 149 -10.57 23.77 -3.65
N PRO A 150 -10.40 24.99 -4.19
CA PRO A 150 -11.36 26.07 -4.02
C PRO A 150 -12.76 25.59 -4.40
N GLY A 151 -13.74 25.92 -3.57
CA GLY A 151 -15.13 25.54 -3.84
C GLY A 151 -15.66 26.22 -5.13
N PRO A 152 -16.71 25.67 -5.76
CA PRO A 152 -17.30 26.20 -6.98
C PRO A 152 -17.87 27.64 -6.86
N GLY A 153 -17.85 28.25 -5.68
CA GLY A 153 -18.24 29.65 -5.44
C GLY A 153 -17.10 30.61 -5.04
N GLY A 154 -15.84 30.17 -5.08
CA GLY A 154 -14.69 30.96 -4.59
C GLY A 154 -13.93 31.79 -5.63
N GLY A 155 -14.46 31.93 -6.85
CA GLY A 155 -13.81 32.66 -7.94
C GLY A 155 -14.56 33.94 -8.33
N ALA A 156 -13.92 35.07 -8.05
CA ALA A 156 -14.24 36.44 -8.50
C ALA A 156 -15.33 37.20 -7.74
N ASP A 157 -14.96 37.73 -6.58
CA ASP A 157 -15.47 39.03 -6.09
C ASP A 157 -14.26 39.85 -5.63
N SER A 158 -13.43 40.25 -6.59
CA SER A 158 -12.41 41.29 -6.41
C SER A 158 -12.07 41.93 -7.74
N ASP A 159 -12.23 43.26 -7.77
CA ASP A 159 -11.81 44.22 -8.80
C ASP A 159 -12.71 44.42 -10.02
N ALA A 160 -13.82 45.14 -9.79
CA ALA A 160 -14.26 46.20 -10.71
C ALA A 160 -14.98 47.31 -9.92
N ALA A 161 -14.25 47.96 -9.01
CA ALA A 161 -14.65 49.27 -8.50
C ALA A 161 -13.90 50.34 -9.28
N ASP A 162 -14.69 51.18 -9.94
CA ASP A 162 -14.42 52.60 -10.20
C ASP A 162 -13.45 52.96 -11.33
N GLU A 163 -14.00 53.10 -12.54
CA GLU A 163 -13.52 54.12 -13.48
C GLU A 163 -14.74 54.83 -14.08
N ALA A 164 -15.39 55.65 -13.25
CA ALA A 164 -16.16 56.78 -13.75
C ALA A 164 -15.16 57.84 -14.25
N THR A 165 -15.01 57.96 -15.58
CA THR A 165 -14.49 59.19 -16.18
C THR A 165 -15.53 59.78 -17.11
N ASP A 166 -15.85 61.02 -16.76
CA ASP A 166 -16.85 61.93 -17.31
C ASP A 166 -16.84 62.05 -18.83
N GLY A 167 -18.04 62.23 -19.38
CA GLY A 167 -18.23 62.89 -20.66
C GLY A 167 -18.24 64.40 -20.51
N GLU A 168 -17.41 65.08 -21.27
CA GLU A 168 -17.58 66.44 -21.81
C GLU A 168 -16.88 66.41 -23.19
N GLY A 169 -17.42 66.83 -24.33
CA GLY A 169 -18.34 67.93 -24.55
C GLY A 169 -17.59 69.12 -25.18
N MET A 170 -17.02 68.96 -26.39
CA MET A 170 -16.84 70.04 -27.39
C MET A 170 -16.43 69.48 -28.76
#